data_AF-A0A517P8X2-F1
#
_entry.id   AF-A0A517P8X2-F1
#
_cell.length_a   1.000
_cell.length_b   1.000
_cell.length_c   1.000
_cell.angle_alpha   90.00
_cell.angle_beta   90.00
_cell.angle_gamma   90.00
#
_symmetry.space_group_name_H-M   'P 1'
#
loop_
_entity.id
_entity.type
_entity.pdbx_description
1 polymer ?
#
loop_
_entity_poly.entity_id
_entity_poly.type
_entity_poly.pdbx_seq_one_letter_code
_entity_poly.pdbx_strand_id
1 'polypeptide(L)'
;MTRSLTGRTDRGQARAAAGSPGALRRKGFSLLELIAVVTILGIIAAVVIPRISSSSNTAKMKADQQTAAELRSAVERHYFEDGAFPTNYAELVTDGYLHSDPSWQYYTNASGAKSQAYDSATGKITLTD
;
A
#
# COMPACT_ATOMS: atom_id res chain seq x y z
N MET A 1 -54.18 -58.82 78.17
CA MET A 1 -52.81 -58.30 78.45
C MET A 1 -52.14 -58.02 77.11
N THR A 2 -52.08 -56.73 76.73
CA THR A 2 -50.84 -55.93 76.55
C THR A 2 -50.15 -56.19 75.21
N ARG A 3 -49.86 -55.23 74.32
CA ARG A 3 -49.68 -53.76 74.36
C ARG A 3 -49.93 -53.26 72.91
N SER A 4 -50.68 -52.20 72.66
CA SER A 4 -50.30 -50.77 72.72
C SER A 4 -49.42 -50.27 71.55
N LEU A 5 -50.10 -49.64 70.59
CA LEU A 5 -49.83 -48.35 69.92
C LEU A 5 -48.51 -48.07 69.18
N THR A 6 -48.67 -47.30 68.09
CA THR A 6 -47.78 -46.27 67.48
C THR A 6 -47.45 -46.61 66.02
N GLY A 7 -47.64 -45.76 65.02
CA GLY A 7 -48.08 -44.37 65.00
C GLY A 7 -48.27 -43.95 63.54
N ARG A 8 -49.30 -43.13 63.31
CA ARG A 8 -49.61 -42.47 62.05
C ARG A 8 -48.65 -41.28 61.90
N THR A 9 -47.78 -41.28 60.90
CA THR A 9 -47.03 -40.09 60.47
C THR A 9 -47.58 -39.58 59.15
N ASP A 10 -48.03 -38.33 59.22
CA ASP A 10 -48.66 -37.51 58.21
C ASP A 10 -47.59 -36.60 57.56
N ARG A 11 -47.89 -36.15 56.33
CA ARG A 11 -47.38 -34.95 55.64
C ARG A 11 -45.96 -34.88 55.08
N GLY A 12 -45.92 -34.30 53.88
CA GLY A 12 -44.94 -33.28 53.50
C GLY A 12 -43.97 -33.75 52.43
N GLN A 13 -44.31 -33.66 51.14
CA GLN A 13 -43.94 -32.50 50.33
C GLN A 13 -42.50 -32.00 50.56
N ALA A 14 -41.57 -32.48 49.74
CA ALA A 14 -40.36 -31.75 49.35
C ALA A 14 -40.15 -32.02 47.85
N ARG A 15 -40.90 -31.35 46.98
CA ARG A 15 -40.58 -30.07 46.32
C ARG A 15 -39.30 -30.10 45.50
N ALA A 16 -39.52 -30.07 44.20
CA ALA A 16 -38.62 -29.78 43.10
C ALA A 16 -37.56 -28.71 43.42
N ALA A 17 -36.30 -29.03 43.10
CA ALA A 17 -35.25 -28.06 42.82
C ALA A 17 -34.72 -28.32 41.41
N ALA A 18 -35.58 -28.14 40.40
CA ALA A 18 -35.13 -27.95 39.04
C ALA A 18 -34.56 -26.53 38.96
N GLY A 19 -33.23 -26.41 38.91
CA GLY A 19 -32.57 -25.14 38.67
C GLY A 19 -33.09 -24.52 37.38
N SER A 20 -33.59 -23.29 37.46
CA SER A 20 -33.99 -22.52 36.29
C SER A 20 -32.78 -22.35 35.36
N PRO A 21 -32.80 -22.86 34.12
CA PRO A 21 -31.76 -22.51 33.15
C PRO A 21 -31.89 -21.03 32.85
N GLY A 22 -30.92 -20.24 33.31
CA GLY A 22 -30.83 -18.82 33.01
C GLY A 22 -30.76 -18.63 31.50
N ALA A 23 -31.83 -18.09 30.90
CA ALA A 23 -31.84 -17.73 29.50
C ALA A 23 -30.79 -16.64 29.26
N LEU A 24 -29.69 -17.00 28.59
CA LEU A 24 -28.71 -16.04 28.07
C LEU A 24 -29.42 -15.12 27.07
N ARG A 25 -29.79 -13.91 27.51
CA ARG A 25 -30.34 -12.87 26.63
C ARG A 25 -29.35 -12.60 25.52
N ARG A 26 -29.70 -12.91 24.28
CA ARG A 26 -29.00 -12.40 23.10
C ARG A 26 -29.13 -10.88 23.10
N LYS A 27 -28.01 -10.17 23.30
CA LYS A 27 -27.94 -8.74 23.06
C LYS A 27 -27.92 -8.52 21.55
N GLY A 28 -28.89 -7.77 21.02
CA GLY A 28 -28.88 -7.29 19.64
C GLY A 28 -27.92 -6.10 19.50
N PHE A 29 -27.40 -5.91 18.28
CA PHE A 29 -26.59 -4.74 17.92
C PHE A 29 -27.37 -3.44 18.09
N SER A 30 -26.73 -2.42 18.64
CA SER A 30 -27.25 -1.06 18.74
C SER A 30 -27.06 -0.31 17.41
N LEU A 31 -28.03 0.52 17.03
CA LEU A 31 -27.88 1.45 15.89
C LEU A 31 -26.67 2.38 16.08
N LEU A 32 -26.38 2.75 17.33
CA LEU A 32 -25.25 3.59 17.67
C LEU A 32 -23.91 2.89 17.35
N GLU A 33 -23.83 1.58 17.56
CA GLU A 33 -22.61 0.80 17.26
C GLU A 33 -22.33 0.79 15.76
N LEU A 34 -23.37 0.70 14.91
CA LEU A 34 -23.19 0.76 13.47
C LEU A 34 -22.82 2.17 12.99
N ILE A 35 -23.47 3.20 13.54
CA ILE A 35 -23.21 4.61 13.18
C ILE A 35 -21.76 4.99 13.51
N ALA A 36 -21.28 4.66 14.72
CA ALA A 36 -19.90 4.97 15.11
C ALA A 36 -18.87 4.30 14.19
N VAL A 37 -19.11 3.05 13.77
CA VAL A 37 -18.21 2.31 12.87
C VAL A 37 -18.14 2.95 11.49
N VAL A 38 -19.28 3.22 10.84
CA VAL A 38 -19.27 3.81 9.49
C VAL A 38 -18.72 5.23 9.49
N THR A 39 -18.90 5.99 10.58
CA THR A 39 -18.29 7.31 10.76
C THR A 39 -16.76 7.22 10.83
N ILE A 40 -16.21 6.32 11.65
CA ILE A 40 -14.76 6.13 11.75
C ILE A 40 -14.17 5.66 10.41
N LEU A 41 -14.83 4.71 9.73
CA LEU A 41 -14.42 4.24 8.41
C LEU A 41 -14.44 5.37 7.37
N GLY A 42 -15.44 6.24 7.39
CA GLY A 42 -15.54 7.42 6.50
C GLY A 42 -14.41 8.42 6.72
N ILE A 43 -14.06 8.71 7.98
CA ILE A 43 -12.96 9.62 8.33
C ILE A 43 -11.61 9.04 7.85
N ILE A 44 -11.36 7.76 8.09
CA ILE A 44 -10.11 7.11 7.66
C ILE A 44 -10.01 7.11 6.13
N ALA A 45 -11.08 6.77 5.41
CA ALA A 45 -11.10 6.75 3.94
C ALA A 45 -10.80 8.14 3.34
N ALA A 46 -11.34 9.21 3.91
CA ALA A 46 -11.12 10.58 3.41
C ALA A 46 -9.66 11.04 3.54
N VAL A 47 -8.92 10.61 4.57
CA VAL A 47 -7.55 11.07 4.84
C VAL A 47 -6.49 10.22 4.11
N VAL A 48 -6.77 8.94 3.87
CA VAL A 48 -5.78 7.99 3.29
C VAL A 48 -5.56 8.20 1.79
N ILE A 49 -6.63 8.49 1.02
CA ILE A 49 -6.58 8.59 -0.45
C ILE A 49 -5.60 9.67 -0.97
N PRO A 50 -5.60 10.93 -0.49
CA PRO A 50 -4.78 11.98 -1.10
C PRO A 50 -3.26 11.79 -0.95
N ARG A 51 -2.80 10.93 -0.04
CA ARG A 51 -1.37 10.80 0.28
C ARG A 51 -0.55 10.02 -0.76
N ILE A 52 -1.18 9.20 -1.60
CA ILE A 52 -0.47 8.31 -2.53
C ILE A 52 -0.12 8.99 -3.87
N SER A 53 -0.90 9.99 -4.30
CA SER A 53 -0.75 10.58 -5.64
C SER A 53 0.50 11.45 -5.79
N SER A 54 0.78 12.36 -4.84
CA SER A 54 1.90 13.31 -4.95
C SER A 54 3.27 12.66 -4.70
N SER A 55 3.35 11.71 -3.78
CA SER A 55 4.60 11.00 -3.48
C SER A 55 5.08 10.15 -4.65
N SER A 56 4.14 9.56 -5.41
CA SER A 56 4.46 8.69 -6.55
C SER A 56 5.06 9.49 -7.71
N ASN A 57 4.52 10.68 -8.01
CA ASN A 57 5.05 11.55 -9.06
C ASN A 57 6.45 12.06 -8.73
N THR A 58 6.66 12.50 -7.49
CA THR A 58 7.98 12.97 -7.02
C THR A 58 9.03 11.86 -7.09
N ALA A 59 8.65 10.62 -6.76
CA ALA A 59 9.55 9.47 -6.86
C ALA A 59 9.96 9.18 -8.31
N LYS A 60 9.02 9.26 -9.26
CA LYS A 60 9.30 9.09 -10.69
C LYS A 60 10.22 10.19 -11.23
N MET A 61 9.99 11.46 -10.86
CA MET A 61 10.89 12.57 -11.22
C MET A 61 12.31 12.32 -10.74
N LYS A 62 12.47 11.91 -9.48
CA LYS A 62 13.79 11.63 -8.90
C LYS A 62 14.48 10.45 -9.56
N ALA A 63 13.73 9.40 -9.91
CA ALA A 63 14.25 8.26 -10.65
C ALA A 63 14.79 8.69 -12.03
N ASP A 64 14.04 9.52 -12.76
CA ASP A 64 14.48 10.04 -14.05
C ASP A 64 15.74 10.93 -13.91
N GLN A 65 15.82 11.76 -12.87
CA GLN A 65 17.03 12.54 -12.58
C GLN A 65 18.26 11.67 -12.28
N GLN A 66 18.08 10.56 -11.56
CA GLN A 66 19.16 9.60 -11.30
C GLN A 66 19.62 8.93 -12.60
N THR A 67 18.68 8.46 -13.42
CA THR A 67 18.97 7.88 -14.74
C THR A 67 19.75 8.87 -15.62
N ALA A 68 19.38 10.16 -15.63
CA ALA A 68 20.08 11.18 -16.38
C ALA A 68 21.53 11.40 -15.87
N ALA A 69 21.77 11.31 -14.57
CA ALA A 69 23.10 11.43 -13.99
C ALA A 69 24.00 10.23 -14.34
N GLU A 70 23.44 9.02 -14.32
CA GLU A 70 24.14 7.80 -14.77
C GLU A 70 24.50 7.90 -16.25
N LEU A 71 23.57 8.37 -17.08
CA LEU A 71 23.76 8.54 -18.51
C LEU A 71 24.81 9.61 -18.81
N ARG A 72 24.79 10.74 -18.08
CA ARG A 72 25.84 11.76 -18.16
C ARG A 72 27.23 11.17 -17.86
N SER A 73 27.32 10.35 -16.81
CA SER A 73 28.57 9.69 -16.45
C SER A 73 29.04 8.72 -17.54
N ALA A 74 28.12 8.03 -18.21
CA ALA A 74 28.44 7.15 -19.35
C ALA A 74 28.91 7.94 -20.57
N VAL A 75 28.24 9.05 -20.91
CA VAL A 75 28.63 9.97 -21.99
C VAL A 75 30.01 10.56 -21.74
N GLU A 76 30.30 10.99 -20.51
CA GLU A 76 31.60 11.53 -20.13
C GLU A 76 32.69 10.46 -20.26
N ARG A 77 32.45 9.21 -19.82
CA ARG A 77 33.40 8.09 -20.02
C ARG A 77 33.71 7.82 -21.48
N HIS A 78 32.67 7.73 -22.33
CA HIS A 78 32.84 7.55 -23.77
C HIS A 78 33.68 8.67 -24.38
N TYR A 79 33.43 9.94 -23.97
CA TYR A 79 34.23 11.06 -24.43
C TYR A 79 35.70 10.96 -23.98
N PHE A 80 35.98 10.48 -22.77
CA PHE A 80 37.35 10.31 -22.28
C PHE A 80 38.11 9.18 -22.98
N GLU A 81 37.44 8.10 -23.38
CA GLU A 81 38.06 6.93 -23.99
C GLU A 81 38.16 7.05 -25.52
N ASP A 82 37.08 7.47 -26.19
CA ASP A 82 36.96 7.50 -27.65
C ASP A 82 37.17 8.91 -28.24
N GLY A 83 37.23 9.95 -27.39
CA GLY A 83 37.51 11.33 -27.80
C GLY A 83 36.34 12.05 -28.48
N ALA A 84 35.18 11.40 -28.57
CA ALA A 84 33.97 11.94 -29.18
C ALA A 84 32.75 11.72 -28.27
N PHE A 85 31.74 12.59 -28.39
CA PHE A 85 30.46 12.33 -27.76
C PHE A 85 29.69 11.29 -28.58
N PRO A 86 28.95 10.37 -27.93
CA PRO A 86 28.14 9.40 -28.66
C PRO A 86 27.06 10.15 -29.46
N THR A 87 26.71 9.61 -30.62
CA THR A 87 25.66 10.18 -31.49
C THR A 87 24.26 9.95 -30.92
N ASN A 88 24.08 8.85 -30.19
CA ASN A 88 22.82 8.47 -29.55
C ASN A 88 23.08 7.51 -28.37
N TYR A 89 22.05 7.21 -27.58
CA TYR A 89 22.19 6.33 -26.41
C TYR A 89 22.44 4.85 -26.75
N ALA A 90 22.01 4.38 -27.92
CA ALA A 90 22.22 2.99 -28.32
C ALA A 90 23.70 2.69 -28.61
N GLU A 91 24.48 3.72 -28.99
CA GLU A 91 25.94 3.65 -29.12
C GLU A 91 26.59 3.33 -27.76
N LEU A 92 26.19 4.05 -26.70
CA LEU A 92 26.66 3.78 -25.34
C LEU A 92 26.33 2.36 -24.84
N VAL A 93 25.23 1.77 -25.31
CA VAL A 93 24.87 0.39 -24.98
C VAL A 93 25.73 -0.60 -25.78
N THR A 94 25.96 -0.32 -27.06
CA THR A 94 26.75 -1.17 -27.95
C THR A 94 28.22 -1.20 -27.53
N ASP A 95 28.75 -0.06 -27.11
CA ASP A 95 30.14 0.11 -26.70
C ASP A 95 30.37 -0.27 -25.22
N GLY A 96 29.30 -0.65 -24.51
CA GLY A 96 29.37 -1.23 -23.17
C GLY A 96 29.46 -0.21 -22.02
N TYR A 97 29.32 1.09 -22.30
CA TYR A 97 29.26 2.13 -21.27
C TYR A 97 27.93 2.15 -20.51
N LEU A 98 26.87 1.59 -21.09
CA LEU A 98 25.52 1.48 -20.54
C LEU A 98 24.97 0.05 -20.71
N HIS A 99 24.22 -0.46 -19.73
CA HIS A 99 23.67 -1.82 -19.78
C HIS A 99 22.39 -1.93 -20.63
N SER A 100 21.61 -0.86 -20.72
CA SER A 100 20.36 -0.80 -21.47
C SER A 100 19.93 0.64 -21.70
N ASP A 101 19.14 0.89 -22.74
CA ASP A 101 18.59 2.23 -22.98
C ASP A 101 17.77 2.74 -21.78
N PRO A 102 17.91 4.03 -21.42
CA PRO A 102 17.21 4.59 -20.29
C PRO A 102 15.68 4.57 -20.51
N SER A 103 14.96 4.20 -19.45
CA SER A 103 13.50 4.24 -19.40
C SER A 103 13.04 5.37 -18.50
N TRP A 104 12.09 6.16 -18.99
CA TRP A 104 11.68 7.42 -18.37
C TRP A 104 10.23 7.30 -17.93
N GLN A 105 9.96 7.71 -16.70
CA GLN A 105 8.69 7.44 -16.04
C GLN A 105 7.83 8.68 -15.82
N TYR A 106 8.46 9.85 -15.72
CA TYR A 106 7.80 11.13 -15.49
C TYR A 106 7.86 12.02 -16.73
N TYR A 107 9.04 12.16 -17.34
CA TYR A 107 9.22 13.00 -18.53
C TYR A 107 8.75 12.27 -19.80
N THR A 108 7.46 12.36 -20.08
CA THR A 108 6.82 11.88 -21.31
C THR A 108 6.06 13.03 -21.97
N ASN A 109 6.20 13.20 -23.28
CA ASN A 109 5.42 14.18 -24.02
C ASN A 109 3.93 13.82 -24.04
N ALA A 110 3.08 14.72 -24.53
CA ALA A 110 1.63 14.55 -24.55
C ALA A 110 1.13 13.31 -25.34
N SER A 111 1.97 12.66 -26.15
CA SER A 111 1.68 11.39 -26.85
C SER A 111 2.20 10.15 -26.12
N GLY A 112 2.76 10.30 -24.91
CA GLY A 112 3.36 9.22 -24.13
C GLY A 112 4.76 8.81 -24.60
N ALA A 113 5.35 9.53 -25.55
CA ALA A 113 6.72 9.31 -25.99
C ALA A 113 7.72 10.00 -25.03
N LYS A 114 8.82 9.32 -24.77
CA LYS A 114 9.88 9.72 -23.82
C LYS A 114 10.40 11.13 -24.17
N SER A 115 10.31 12.11 -23.24
CA SER A 115 10.72 13.51 -23.47
C SER A 115 12.15 13.74 -22.96
N GLN A 116 13.13 13.32 -23.76
CA GLN A 116 14.55 13.67 -23.57
C GLN A 116 15.02 14.43 -24.81
N ALA A 117 15.78 15.49 -24.62
CA ALA A 117 16.67 15.98 -25.66
C ALA A 117 18.11 15.58 -25.31
N TYR A 118 18.74 14.85 -26.22
CA TYR A 118 20.18 14.61 -26.21
C TYR A 118 20.83 15.44 -27.30
N ASP A 119 21.81 16.25 -26.93
CA ASP A 119 22.64 16.98 -27.87
C ASP A 119 23.97 16.25 -28.06
N SER A 120 24.15 15.61 -29.21
CA SER A 120 25.36 14.86 -29.56
C SER A 120 26.57 15.75 -29.83
N ALA A 121 26.40 17.06 -30.02
CA ALA A 121 27.53 17.98 -30.18
C ALA A 121 28.12 18.38 -28.82
N THR A 122 27.31 18.37 -27.76
CA THR A 122 27.71 18.84 -26.43
C THR A 122 27.66 17.76 -25.33
N GLY A 123 27.13 16.57 -25.64
CA GLY A 123 26.88 15.50 -24.67
C GLY A 123 25.80 15.85 -23.65
N LYS A 124 25.04 16.94 -23.86
CA LYS A 124 24.08 17.45 -22.87
C LYS A 124 22.75 16.70 -22.96
N ILE A 125 22.28 16.24 -21.79
CA ILE A 125 20.96 15.64 -21.60
C ILE A 125 20.04 16.69 -20.99
N THR A 126 18.88 16.92 -21.60
CA THR A 126 17.85 17.83 -21.11
C THR A 126 16.53 17.08 -20.93
N LEU A 127 15.99 17.13 -19.71
CA LEU A 127 14.67 16.60 -19.36
C LEU A 127 13.65 17.73 -19.55
N THR A 128 12.63 17.50 -20.37
CA THR A 128 11.58 18.50 -20.66
C THR A 128 10.23 17.95 -20.24
N ASP A 129 9.49 18.71 -19.45
CA ASP A 129 8.10 18.41 -19.04
C ASP A 129 7.10 18.46 -20.21
#